data_AF-A0A6V7M6E6-F1
#
_entry.id   AF-A0A6V7M6E6-F1
#
_cell.length_a   1.000
_cell.length_b   1.000
_cell.length_c   1.000
_cell.angle_alpha   90.00
_cell.angle_beta   90.00
_cell.angle_gamma   90.00
#
_symmetry.space_group_name_H-M   'P 1'
#
loop_
_entity.id
_entity.type
_entity.pdbx_description
1 polymer ?
#
loop_
_entity_poly.entity_id
_entity_poly.type
_entity_poly.pdbx_seq_one_letter_code
_entity_poly.pdbx_strand_id
1 'polypeptide(L)' 'AVPRLSVKRIENLKPRVRRPVIHKCHQCGKLYQLETSLRRHLRLECGVEPKQSCDHCGK' A
#
# COMPACT_ATOMS: atom_id res chain seq x y z
N ALA A 1 18.36 29.61 -25.36
CA ALA A 1 18.96 29.66 -24.01
C ALA A 1 17.87 29.26 -23.00
N VAL A 2 18.12 28.26 -22.15
CA VAL A 2 17.14 27.78 -21.17
C VAL A 2 17.61 28.18 -19.77
N PRO A 3 16.81 28.88 -18.95
CA PRO A 3 17.24 29.28 -17.61
C PRO A 3 17.36 28.05 -16.72
N ARG A 4 18.57 27.79 -16.19
CA ARG A 4 18.79 26.77 -15.15
C ARG A 4 18.10 27.22 -13.87
N LEU A 5 16.99 26.56 -13.55
CA LEU A 5 16.31 26.75 -12.27
C LEU A 5 17.26 26.32 -11.13
N SER A 6 17.54 27.24 -10.20
CA SER A 6 18.37 26.98 -9.03
C SER A 6 17.56 26.19 -8.00
N VAL A 7 17.80 24.88 -7.92
CA VAL A 7 17.19 24.02 -6.91
C VAL A 7 17.87 24.28 -5.57
N LYS A 8 17.13 24.86 -4.61
CA LYS A 8 17.60 25.05 -3.23
C LYS A 8 17.86 23.69 -2.59
N ARG A 9 19.03 23.54 -1.97
CA ARG A 9 19.55 22.27 -1.46
C ARG A 9 18.64 21.69 -0.36
N ILE A 10 18.27 20.42 -0.50
CA ILE A 10 17.31 19.66 0.34
C ILE A 10 17.92 19.25 1.70
N GLU A 11 18.95 19.95 2.19
CA GLU A 11 19.72 19.55 3.38
C GLU A 11 18.93 19.64 4.71
N ASN A 12 17.74 20.24 4.72
CA ASN A 12 16.97 20.52 5.93
C ASN A 12 15.54 19.95 5.94
N LEU A 13 15.18 19.06 5.00
CA LEU A 13 13.92 18.32 5.11
C LEU A 13 14.07 17.23 6.16
N LYS A 14 13.73 17.53 7.42
CA LYS A 14 13.57 16.51 8.47
C LYS A 14 12.59 15.45 7.95
N PRO A 15 13.00 14.18 7.77
CA PRO A 15 12.05 13.15 7.39
C PRO A 15 11.00 13.07 8.49
N ARG A 16 9.73 13.20 8.12
CA ARG A 16 8.61 12.90 9.03
C ARG A 16 8.61 11.39 9.24
N VAL A 17 9.45 10.90 10.14
CA VAL A 17 9.45 9.50 10.57
C VAL A 17 8.19 9.29 11.42
N ARG A 18 7.06 9.08 10.75
CA ARG A 18 5.89 8.49 11.40
C ARG A 18 6.20 7.01 11.55
N ARG A 19 6.20 6.52 12.78
CA ARG A 19 6.28 5.08 13.06
C ARG A 19 5.17 4.41 12.24
N PRO A 20 5.51 3.52 11.28
CA PRO A 20 4.49 2.96 10.40
C PRO A 20 3.52 2.15 11.26
N VAL A 21 2.27 2.60 11.34
CA VAL A 21 1.21 1.84 12.00
C VAL A 21 0.87 0.71 11.06
N ILE A 22 1.22 -0.51 11.47
CA ILE A 22 0.95 -1.70 10.68
C ILE A 22 -0.41 -2.26 11.06
N HIS A 23 -1.28 -2.38 10.07
CA HIS A 23 -2.59 -2.99 10.20
C HIS A 23 -2.47 -4.47 9.83
N LYS A 24 -2.60 -5.35 10.81
CA LYS A 24 -2.50 -6.80 10.63
C LYS A 24 -3.89 -7.42 10.40
N CYS A 25 -4.01 -8.26 9.38
CA CYS A 25 -5.18 -9.11 9.23
C CYS A 25 -5.12 -10.27 10.24
N HIS A 26 -6.15 -10.43 11.06
CA HIS A 26 -6.20 -11.49 12.06
C HIS A 26 -6.50 -12.88 11.49
N GLN A 27 -7.07 -12.96 10.28
CA GLN A 27 -7.41 -14.23 9.64
C GLN A 27 -6.21 -14.85 8.90
N CYS A 28 -5.46 -14.06 8.13
CA CYS A 28 -4.34 -14.57 7.32
C CYS A 28 -2.95 -14.02 7.71
N GLY A 29 -2.89 -13.08 8.67
CA GLY A 29 -1.63 -12.52 9.16
C GLY A 29 -0.97 -11.46 8.27
N LYS A 30 -1.53 -11.15 7.09
CA LYS A 30 -0.99 -10.12 6.18
C LYS A 30 -0.93 -8.74 6.84
N LEU A 31 0.14 -8.00 6.52
CA LEU A 31 0.44 -6.69 7.09
C LEU A 31 0.22 -5.59 6.05
N TYR A 32 -0.41 -4.49 6.48
CA TYR A 32 -0.73 -3.34 5.63
C TYR A 32 -0.24 -2.05 6.28
N GLN A 33 0.31 -1.14 5.47
CA GLN A 33 0.78 0.17 5.93
C GLN A 33 -0.37 1.17 6.17
N LEU A 34 -1.55 0.89 5.60
CA LEU A 34 -2.74 1.76 5.67
C LEU A 34 -3.96 0.95 6.08
N GLU A 35 -4.80 1.54 6.93
CA GLU A 35 -6.08 0.94 7.36
C GLU A 35 -6.99 0.66 6.16
N THR A 36 -7.03 1.58 5.19
CA THR A 36 -7.85 1.44 3.98
C THR A 36 -7.45 0.20 3.17
N SER A 37 -6.14 -0.11 3.12
CA SER A 37 -5.65 -1.33 2.47
C SER A 37 -6.08 -2.59 3.23
N LEU A 38 -6.01 -2.60 4.57
CA LEU A 38 -6.52 -3.72 5.36
C LEU A 38 -8.04 -3.90 5.15
N ARG A 39 -8.82 -2.81 5.21
CA ARG A 39 -10.28 -2.87 4.99
C ARG A 39 -10.65 -3.38 3.60
N ARG A 40 -9.89 -3.02 2.56
CA ARG A 40 -10.09 -3.56 1.21
C ARG A 40 -9.78 -5.05 1.18
N HIS A 41 -8.65 -5.46 1.73
CA HIS A 41 -8.25 -6.86 1.81
C HIS A 41 -9.30 -7.72 2.52
N LEU A 42 -9.82 -7.27 3.68
CA LEU A 42 -10.85 -8.00 4.41
C LEU A 42 -12.16 -8.17 3.63
N ARG A 43 -12.47 -7.23 2.72
CA ARG A 43 -13.72 -7.25 1.96
C ARG A 43 -13.66 -8.02 0.64
N LEU A 44 -12.50 -8.08 0.02
CA LEU A 44 -12.37 -8.58 -1.36
C LEU A 44 -11.52 -9.84 -1.48
N GLU A 45 -10.64 -10.08 -0.51
CA GLU A 45 -9.60 -11.12 -0.63
C GLU A 45 -9.67 -12.11 0.52
N CYS A 46 -9.75 -11.61 1.76
CA CYS A 46 -9.64 -12.46 2.94
C CYS A 46 -10.93 -13.22 3.18
N GLY A 47 -10.90 -14.54 2.92
CA GLY A 47 -12.08 -15.40 3.08
C GLY A 47 -13.18 -15.13 2.05
N VAL A 48 -12.87 -14.40 0.98
CA VAL A 48 -13.79 -14.20 -0.15
C VAL A 48 -13.51 -15.29 -1.17
N GLU A 49 -14.52 -16.11 -1.44
CA GLU A 49 -14.41 -17.08 -2.52
C GLU A 49 -14.25 -16.34 -3.86
N PRO A 50 -13.30 -16.78 -4.71
CA PRO A 50 -13.10 -16.17 -6.02
C PRO A 50 -14.40 -16.27 -6.81
N LYS A 51 -15.00 -15.11 -7.11
CA LYS A 51 -16.31 -15.06 -7.78
C LYS A 51 -16.25 -15.44 -9.25
N GLN A 52 -15.06 -15.48 -9.83
CA GLN A 52 -14.83 -15.69 -11.24
C GLN A 52 -13.71 -16.70 -11.40
N SER A 53 -13.95 -17.72 -12.21
CA SER A 53 -12.90 -18.62 -12.70
C SER A 53 -12.20 -17.97 -13.89
N CYS A 54 -10.88 -17.90 -13.84
CA CYS A 54 -10.04 -17.55 -14.97
C CYS A 54 -10.01 -18.71 -15.97
N ASP A 55 -10.60 -18.54 -17.16
CA ASP A 55 -10.59 -19.55 -18.23
C ASP A 55 -9.16 -19.92 -18.70
N HIS A 56 -8.22 -18.99 -18.61
CA HIS A 56 -6.82 -19.22 -18.96
C HIS A 56 -6.03 -19.95 -17.86
N CYS A 57 -6.46 -19.83 -16.60
CA CYS A 57 -5.69 -20.28 -15.43
C CYS A 57 -6.35 -21.46 -14.71
N GLY A 58 -7.64 -21.72 -14.98
CA GLY A 58 -8.49 -22.66 -14.26
C GLY A 58 -8.74 -22.32 -12.78
N LYS A 59 -8.41 -21.10 -12.34
CA LYS A 59 -8.55 -20.60 -10.96
C LYS A 59 -9.52 -19.44 -10.89
#